data_AF-A0A922ZAY4-F1
#
_entry.id   AF-A0A922ZAY4-F1
#
_cell.length_a   1.000
_cell.length_b   1.000
_cell.length_c   1.000
_cell.angle_alpha   90.00
_cell.angle_beta   90.00
_cell.angle_gamma   90.00
#
_symmetry.space_group_name_H-M   'P 1'
#
loop_
_entity.id
_entity.type
_entity.pdbx_description
1 polymer ?
#
loop_
_entity_poly.entity_id
_entity_poly.type
_entity_poly.pdbx_seq_one_letter_code
_entity_poly.pdbx_strand_id
1 'polypeptide(L)' 'MSVIWILVGFSVFVAVSFLFLFIWAVRNGQYDDKYTPSVRILFDDEKKNITTNQTSGNNVKGSVDYGNANDQVR' A
#
# COMPACT_ATOMS: atom_id res chain seq x y z
N MET A 1 15.37 46.76 -26.62
CA MET A 1 16.14 45.55 -27.00
C MET A 1 16.90 45.01 -25.78
N SER A 2 16.20 44.59 -24.72
CA SER A 2 16.81 44.05 -23.49
C SER A 2 15.97 42.92 -22.88
N VAL A 3 14.63 43.02 -23.04
CA VAL A 3 13.65 42.01 -22.62
C VAL A 3 13.98 40.59 -23.08
N ILE A 4 14.61 40.43 -24.25
CA ILE A 4 15.02 39.11 -24.77
C ILE A 4 15.99 38.39 -23.83
N TRP A 5 16.91 39.11 -23.19
CA TRP A 5 17.88 38.54 -22.25
C TRP A 5 17.21 38.06 -20.97
N ILE A 6 16.22 38.82 -20.46
CA ILE A 6 15.38 38.41 -19.33
C ILE A 6 14.61 37.13 -19.67
N LEU A 7 14.03 37.05 -20.88
CA LEU A 7 13.17 35.94 -21.27
C LEU A 7 13.96 34.66 -21.48
N VAL A 8 15.16 34.76 -22.05
CA VAL A 8 16.10 33.64 -22.21
C VAL A 8 16.56 33.13 -20.84
N GLY A 9 16.96 34.01 -19.93
CA GLY A 9 17.36 33.61 -18.58
C GLY A 9 16.23 32.92 -17.81
N PHE A 10 15.01 33.46 -17.90
CA PHE A 10 13.84 32.90 -17.25
C PHE A 10 13.45 31.53 -17.82
N SER A 11 13.51 31.32 -19.14
CA SER A 11 13.16 30.02 -19.73
C SER A 11 14.14 28.92 -19.32
N VAL A 12 15.43 29.23 -19.27
CA VAL A 12 16.47 28.30 -18.82
C VAL A 12 16.27 27.98 -17.33
N PHE A 13 15.98 28.99 -16.51
CA PHE A 13 15.70 28.78 -15.09
C PHE A 13 14.52 27.82 -14.85
N VAL A 14 13.42 28.02 -15.58
CA VAL A 14 12.25 27.13 -15.51
C VAL A 14 12.59 25.71 -15.97
N ALA A 15 13.33 25.57 -17.08
CA ALA A 15 13.73 24.27 -17.60
C ALA A 15 14.60 23.47 -16.61
N VAL A 16 15.60 24.12 -16.00
CA VAL A 16 16.47 23.51 -14.99
C VAL A 16 15.68 23.14 -13.74
N SER A 17 14.79 24.04 -13.28
CA SER A 17 13.95 23.78 -12.10
C SER A 17 13.03 22.59 -12.33
N PHE A 18 12.38 22.53 -13.50
CA PHE A 18 11.53 21.40 -13.88
C PHE A 18 12.32 20.08 -13.94
N LEU A 19 13.50 20.07 -14.55
CA LEU A 19 14.34 18.90 -14.63
C LEU A 19 14.81 18.43 -13.24
N PHE A 20 15.18 19.36 -12.36
CA PHE A 20 15.57 19.04 -10.98
C PHE A 20 14.42 18.42 -10.19
N LEU A 21 13.22 19.03 -10.25
CA LEU A 21 12.02 18.49 -9.60
C LEU A 21 11.66 17.11 -10.16
N PHE A 22 11.76 16.93 -11.49
CA PHE A 22 11.49 15.66 -12.15
C PHE A 22 12.43 14.55 -11.65
N ILE A 23 13.74 14.81 -11.62
CA ILE A 23 14.72 13.83 -11.13
C ILE A 23 14.49 13.53 -9.65
N TRP A 24 14.18 14.54 -8.84
CA TRP A 24 13.86 14.35 -7.42
C TRP A 24 12.63 13.47 -7.24
N ALA A 25 11.55 13.74 -7.96
CA ALA A 25 10.30 12.96 -7.90
C ALA A 25 10.49 11.50 -8.32
N VAL A 26 11.22 11.24 -9.41
CA VAL A 26 11.54 9.88 -9.86
C VAL A 26 12.37 9.12 -8.83
N ARG A 27 13.32 9.79 -8.17
CA ARG A 27 14.16 9.20 -7.12
C ARG A 27 13.42 9.01 -5.80
N ASN A 28 12.33 9.72 -5.55
CA ASN A 28 11.59 9.68 -4.28
C ASN A 28 10.79 8.39 -4.06
N GLY A 29 11.09 7.32 -4.80
CA GLY A 29 10.71 5.96 -4.41
C GLY A 29 9.24 5.63 -4.58
N GLN A 30 8.50 6.33 -5.44
CA GLN A 30 7.11 5.98 -5.77
C GLN A 30 6.96 4.61 -6.46
N TYR A 31 8.07 3.92 -6.72
CA TYR A 31 8.19 2.55 -7.22
C TYR A 31 8.50 1.51 -6.13
N ASP A 32 8.46 1.88 -4.85
CA ASP A 32 8.74 0.95 -3.74
C ASP A 32 7.55 0.04 -3.38
N ASP A 33 6.50 0.04 -4.19
CA ASP A 33 5.48 -1.00 -4.16
C ASP A 33 6.04 -2.29 -4.82
N LYS A 34 7.10 -2.85 -4.21
CA LYS A 34 7.85 -4.00 -4.73
C LYS A 34 7.11 -5.34 -4.61
N TYR A 35 5.93 -5.35 -4.00
CA TYR A 35 5.08 -6.53 -3.86
C TYR A 35 3.64 -6.20 -4.21
N THR A 36 3.31 -6.40 -5.48
CA THR A 36 1.96 -6.27 -5.99
C THR A 36 1.00 -7.21 -5.22
N PRO A 37 -0.12 -6.72 -4.66
CA PRO A 37 -1.09 -7.55 -3.93
C PRO A 37 -1.68 -8.69 -4.78
N SER A 38 -1.65 -8.55 -6.11
CA SER A 38 -2.07 -9.57 -7.07
C SER A 38 -1.23 -10.84 -7.05
N VAL A 39 0.05 -10.77 -6.64
CA VAL A 39 0.92 -11.96 -6.56
C VAL A 39 0.55 -12.81 -5.34
N ARG A 40 0.15 -12.17 -4.24
CA ARG A 40 -0.28 -12.87 -3.02
C ARG A 40 -1.56 -13.67 -3.26
N ILE A 41 -2.52 -13.14 -4.02
CA ILE A 41 -3.81 -13.80 -4.24
C ILE A 41 -3.68 -15.12 -5.01
N LEU A 42 -2.76 -15.18 -5.99
CA LEU A 42 -2.52 -16.37 -6.82
C LEU A 42 -1.89 -17.54 -6.04
N PHE A 43 -1.13 -17.25 -4.99
CA PHE A 43 -0.46 -18.25 -4.16
C PHE A 43 -1.13 -18.47 -2.79
N ASP A 44 -2.04 -17.60 -2.35
CA ASP A 44 -2.84 -17.79 -1.13
C ASP A 44 -3.90 -18.88 -1.30
N ASP A 45 -4.47 -19.03 -2.51
CA ASP A 45 -5.43 -20.10 -2.81
C ASP A 45 -4.79 -21.49 -2.72
N GLU A 46 -3.50 -21.63 -3.06
CA GLU A 46 -2.77 -22.90 -2.93
C GLU A 46 -2.46 -23.24 -1.46
N LYS A 47 -2.12 -22.23 -0.64
CA LYS A 47 -1.80 -22.42 0.79
C LYS A 47 -3.02 -22.70 1.67
N LYS A 48 -4.20 -22.24 1.28
CA LYS A 48 -5.43 -22.54 2.03
C LYS A 48 -5.83 -24.02 1.95
N ASN A 49 -5.50 -24.70 0.85
CA ASN A 49 -5.81 -26.11 0.64
C ASN A 49 -4.88 -27.07 1.42
N ILE A 50 -3.64 -26.65 1.70
CA ILE A 50 -2.69 -27.45 2.51
C ILE A 50 -2.82 -27.23 4.02
N THR A 51 -3.36 -26.08 4.47
CA THR A 51 -3.50 -25.77 5.92
C THR A 51 -4.84 -26.22 6.48
N THR A 52 -5.89 -26.30 5.65
CA THR A 52 -7.23 -26.71 6.10
C THR A 52 -7.34 -28.22 6.38
N ASN A 53 -6.38 -29.04 5.92
CA ASN A 53 -6.40 -30.49 6.15
C ASN A 53 -5.46 -30.98 7.27
N GLN A 54 -4.61 -30.13 7.84
CA GLN A 54 -3.74 -30.52 8.96
C GLN A 54 -3.60 -29.39 9.97
N THR A 55 -4.61 -29.18 10.81
CA THR A 55 -4.52 -28.90 12.27
C THR A 55 -5.96 -28.63 12.76
N SER A 56 -6.78 -29.69 12.79
CA SER A 56 -7.99 -29.70 13.61
C SER A 56 -7.71 -30.65 14.78
N GLY A 57 -6.93 -30.14 15.73
CA GLY A 57 -6.47 -30.86 16.89
C GLY A 57 -5.97 -29.87 17.93
N ASN A 58 -6.79 -29.70 18.96
CA ASN A 58 -6.44 -29.19 20.29
C ASN A 58 -6.28 -27.67 20.52
N ASN A 59 -7.25 -27.18 21.31
CA ASN A 59 -7.14 -26.11 22.33
C ASN A 59 -6.87 -24.68 21.85
N VAL A 60 -7.94 -23.94 21.52
CA VAL A 60 -7.98 -22.49 21.76
C VAL A 60 -9.18 -22.16 22.64
N LYS A 61 -8.87 -22.03 23.92
CA LYS A 61 -9.67 -21.45 24.99
C LYS A 61 -9.88 -19.96 24.67
N GLY A 62 -10.98 -19.64 24.02
CA GLY A 62 -11.48 -18.27 23.84
C GLY A 62 -12.94 -18.24 24.25
N SER A 63 -13.21 -17.96 25.52
CA SER A 63 -14.55 -17.77 26.06
C SER A 63 -15.23 -16.60 25.35
N VAL A 64 -16.10 -16.90 24.39
CA VAL A 64 -17.10 -15.94 23.90
C VAL A 64 -18.32 -16.09 24.82
N ASP A 65 -18.47 -15.11 25.71
CA ASP A 65 -19.62 -14.96 26.59
C ASP A 65 -20.82 -14.48 25.76
N TYR A 66 -21.68 -15.41 25.36
CA TYR A 66 -22.98 -15.07 24.79
C TYR A 66 -23.95 -14.87 25.96
N GLY A 67 -24.21 -13.59 26.27
CA GLY A 67 -25.16 -13.18 27.30
C GLY A 67 -26.50 -13.93 27.18
N ASN A 68 -27.01 -14.34 28.34
CA ASN A 68 -28.18 -15.18 28.51
C ASN A 68 -29.44 -14.52 27.90
N ALA A 69 -30.13 -15.26 27.02
CA ALA A 69 -31.36 -14.79 26.35
C ALA A 69 -32.53 -14.49 27.31
N ASN A 70 -32.42 -14.87 28.59
CA ASN A 70 -33.46 -14.66 29.59
C ASN A 70 -33.38 -13.28 30.26
N ASP A 71 -32.31 -12.50 30.04
CA ASP A 71 -32.15 -11.16 30.61
C ASP A 71 -33.02 -10.09 29.90
N GLN A 72 -33.69 -10.48 28.81
CA GLN A 72 -34.57 -9.62 28.00
C GLN A 72 -36.02 -9.57 28.52
N VAL A 73 -36.34 -10.25 29.63
CA VAL A 73 -37.70 -10.27 30.20
C VAL A 73 -37.65 -9.80 31.65
N ARG A 74 -37.57 -8.49 31.84
CA ARG A 74 -37.86 -7.84 33.13
C ARG A 74 -38.41 -6.43 32.94
#